data_AF-A0A0H4A1B3-F1
#
_entry.id   AF-A0A0H4A1B3-F1
#
_cell.length_a   1.000
_cell.length_b   1.000
_cell.length_c   1.000
_cell.angle_alpha   90.00
_cell.angle_beta   90.00
_cell.angle_gamma   90.00
#
_symmetry.space_group_name_H-M   'P 1'
#
loop_
_entity.id
_entity.type
_entity.pdbx_description
1 polymer ?
#
loop_
_entity_poly.entity_id
_entity_poly.type
_entity_poly.pdbx_seq_one_letter_code
_entity_poly.pdbx_strand_id
1 'polypeptide(L)'
;MKKLLYQIMAAVMVATFALPALSKVTLDDVYAADAPKRARDLANNAAHMARHSRPIEPSRSDSSSDGGGWKTLYSGNTVSPITIPSGVANLYVTTTTGQSYFIPVVAPPSNFAKLQGDWGGYVYARWTGHQIKGESKTVTTSEYHLGDRHHNGYYTHPTYSKRIGITRIMTQ
;
A
#
# COMPACT_ATOMS: atom_id res chain seq x y z
N MET A 1 -7.61 44.60 74.21
CA MET A 1 -7.72 44.57 72.73
C MET A 1 -6.41 44.19 72.02
N LYS A 2 -5.23 44.73 72.40
CA LYS A 2 -3.95 44.44 71.71
C LYS A 2 -3.50 42.96 71.76
N LYS A 3 -3.69 42.24 72.87
CA LYS A 3 -3.28 40.83 73.02
C LYS A 3 -4.05 39.86 72.11
N LEU A 4 -5.35 40.11 71.88
CA LEU A 4 -6.19 39.27 71.03
C LEU A 4 -5.80 39.41 69.55
N LEU A 5 -5.45 40.63 69.13
CA LEU A 5 -5.01 40.91 67.76
C LEU A 5 -3.68 40.20 67.43
N TYR A 6 -2.73 40.16 68.38
CA TYR A 6 -1.47 39.44 68.20
C TYR A 6 -1.66 37.92 68.11
N GLN A 7 -2.60 37.34 68.88
CA GLN A 7 -2.90 35.91 68.78
C GLN A 7 -3.56 35.54 67.44
N ILE A 8 -4.46 36.38 66.94
CA ILE A 8 -5.09 36.18 65.63
C ILE A 8 -4.04 36.30 64.51
N MET A 9 -3.18 37.32 64.57
CA MET A 9 -2.11 37.50 63.58
C MET A 9 -1.09 36.36 63.61
N ALA A 10 -0.73 35.85 64.79
CA ALA A 10 0.16 34.69 64.92
C ALA A 10 -0.49 33.41 64.36
N ALA A 11 -1.78 33.19 64.61
CA ALA A 11 -2.52 32.05 64.09
C ALA A 11 -2.64 32.09 62.55
N VAL A 12 -2.87 33.27 61.97
CA VAL A 12 -2.92 33.45 60.51
C VAL A 12 -1.54 33.22 59.88
N MET A 13 -0.45 33.72 60.48
CA MET A 13 0.89 33.47 59.96
C MET A 13 1.28 31.99 60.01
N VAL A 14 1.00 31.28 61.10
CA VAL A 14 1.27 29.83 61.19
C VAL A 14 0.43 29.04 60.17
N ALA A 15 -0.83 29.45 59.94
CA ALA A 15 -1.68 28.82 58.92
C ALA A 15 -1.17 29.05 57.48
N THR A 16 -0.54 30.20 57.20
CA THR A 16 0.05 30.46 55.86
C THR A 16 1.36 29.73 55.60
N PHE A 17 2.14 29.39 56.63
CA PHE A 17 3.38 28.61 56.50
C PHE A 17 3.16 27.08 56.47
N ALA A 18 1.97 26.61 56.86
CA ALA A 18 1.61 25.18 56.89
C ALA A 18 0.81 24.72 55.66
N LEU A 19 0.61 25.58 54.66
CA LEU A 19 0.06 25.12 53.38
C LEU A 19 1.15 24.31 52.67
N PRO A 20 0.89 23.06 52.29
CA PRO A 20 1.84 22.31 51.49
C PRO A 20 2.13 23.14 50.26
N ALA A 21 3.41 23.47 50.04
CA ALA A 21 3.85 24.09 48.81
C ALA A 21 3.19 23.29 47.67
N LEU A 22 2.42 23.97 46.81
CA LEU A 22 1.84 23.39 45.61
C LEU A 22 2.98 22.76 44.82
N SER A 23 3.26 21.49 45.10
CA SER A 23 4.31 20.73 44.45
C SER A 23 3.87 20.65 43.01
N LYS A 24 4.60 21.35 42.14
CA LYS A 24 4.35 21.29 40.70
C LYS A 24 4.36 19.81 40.32
N VAL A 25 3.23 19.34 39.79
CA VAL A 25 3.14 18.00 39.21
C VAL A 25 4.25 17.91 38.17
N THR A 26 5.24 17.08 38.42
CA THR A 26 6.34 16.87 37.50
C THR A 26 5.91 15.86 36.44
N LEU A 27 6.62 15.83 35.32
CA LEU A 27 6.37 14.84 34.28
C LEU A 27 6.58 13.40 34.81
N ASP A 28 7.50 13.23 35.75
CA ASP A 28 7.77 11.95 36.41
C ASP A 28 6.59 11.49 37.27
N ASP A 29 5.89 12.41 37.94
CA ASP A 29 4.67 12.09 38.69
C ASP A 29 3.55 11.60 37.76
N VAL A 30 3.43 12.21 36.57
CA VAL A 30 2.46 11.78 35.55
C VAL A 30 2.82 10.40 34.99
N TYR A 31 4.10 10.15 34.72
CA TYR A 31 4.55 8.84 34.25
C TYR A 31 4.42 7.74 35.30
N ALA A 32 4.68 8.04 36.57
CA ALA A 32 4.48 7.11 37.68
C ALA A 32 2.98 6.79 37.87
N ALA A 33 2.11 7.79 37.74
CA ALA A 33 0.66 7.60 37.80
C ALA A 33 0.10 6.80 36.62
N ASP A 34 0.69 6.92 35.42
CA ASP A 34 0.26 6.23 34.20
C ASP A 34 0.86 4.81 34.04
N ALA A 35 1.94 4.51 34.77
CA ALA A 35 2.62 3.21 34.69
C ALA A 35 1.70 1.98 34.88
N PRO A 36 0.73 1.97 35.83
CA PRO A 36 -0.19 0.84 35.99
C PRO A 36 -1.13 0.66 34.79
N LYS A 37 -1.56 1.77 34.17
CA LYS A 37 -2.44 1.74 33.00
C LYS A 37 -1.69 1.23 31.77
N ARG A 38 -0.47 1.72 31.55
CA ARG A 38 0.42 1.23 30.48
C ARG A 38 0.73 -0.25 30.61
N ALA A 39 0.99 -0.73 31.82
CA ALA A 39 1.21 -2.16 32.08
C ALA A 39 -0.04 -3.00 31.75
N ARG A 40 -1.23 -2.50 32.11
CA ARG A 40 -2.51 -3.15 31.78
C ARG A 40 -2.76 -3.17 30.28
N ASP A 41 -2.50 -2.06 29.59
CA ASP A 41 -2.69 -1.97 28.14
C ASP A 41 -1.72 -2.91 27.39
N LEU A 42 -0.48 -3.03 27.86
CA LEU A 42 0.49 -3.98 27.30
C LEU A 42 0.07 -5.43 27.53
N ALA A 43 -0.44 -5.77 28.72
CA ALA A 43 -0.95 -7.10 29.02
C ALA A 43 -2.22 -7.43 28.19
N ASN A 44 -3.11 -6.46 28.03
CA ASN A 44 -4.31 -6.60 27.20
C ASN A 44 -3.97 -6.79 25.73
N ASN A 45 -2.99 -6.03 25.21
CA ASN A 45 -2.51 -6.18 23.85
C ASN A 45 -1.84 -7.55 23.64
N ALA A 46 -1.00 -8.00 24.57
CA ALA A 46 -0.38 -9.32 24.52
C ALA A 46 -1.45 -10.45 24.53
N ALA A 47 -2.48 -10.33 25.38
CA ALA A 47 -3.59 -11.29 25.41
C ALA A 47 -4.47 -11.23 24.15
N HIS A 48 -4.70 -10.03 23.60
CA HIS A 48 -5.40 -9.86 22.32
C HIS A 48 -4.61 -10.49 21.19
N MET A 49 -3.30 -10.22 21.09
CA MET A 49 -2.42 -10.90 20.15
C MET A 49 -2.50 -12.41 20.36
N ALA A 50 -2.33 -12.95 21.57
CA ALA A 50 -2.42 -14.40 21.80
C ALA A 50 -3.76 -15.03 21.34
N ARG A 51 -4.88 -14.31 21.49
CA ARG A 51 -6.21 -14.79 21.07
C ARG A 51 -6.49 -14.61 19.57
N HIS A 52 -5.92 -13.59 18.93
CA HIS A 52 -6.27 -13.18 17.57
C HIS A 52 -5.11 -13.30 16.56
N SER A 53 -3.90 -13.62 17.01
CA SER A 53 -2.78 -13.99 16.15
C SER A 53 -2.92 -15.45 15.73
N ARG A 54 -3.92 -15.70 14.90
CA ARG A 54 -3.81 -16.84 13.99
C ARG A 54 -2.68 -16.52 13.02
N PRO A 55 -1.73 -17.43 12.78
CA PRO A 55 -0.85 -17.30 11.63
C PRO A 55 -1.72 -17.03 10.40
N ILE A 56 -1.32 -16.09 9.54
CA ILE A 56 -1.88 -16.04 8.20
C ILE A 56 -1.51 -17.38 7.58
N GLU A 57 -2.45 -18.33 7.56
CA GLU A 57 -2.21 -19.59 6.89
C GLU A 57 -1.97 -19.25 5.42
N PRO A 58 -0.89 -19.76 4.80
CA PRO A 58 -0.76 -19.66 3.35
C PRO A 58 -2.05 -20.22 2.76
N SER A 59 -2.65 -19.49 1.80
CA SER A 59 -3.93 -19.90 1.23
C SER A 59 -3.86 -21.37 0.85
N ARG A 60 -4.53 -22.22 1.62
CA ARG A 60 -4.71 -23.62 1.25
C ARG A 60 -5.53 -23.55 -0.01
N SER A 61 -4.91 -23.88 -1.14
CA SER A 61 -5.61 -24.01 -2.40
C SER A 61 -6.65 -25.11 -2.22
N ASP A 62 -7.87 -24.71 -1.85
CA ASP A 62 -9.05 -25.56 -1.82
C ASP A 62 -9.31 -26.05 -3.23
N SER A 63 -8.66 -27.17 -3.50
CA SER A 63 -8.83 -28.00 -4.68
C SER A 63 -10.03 -28.90 -4.40
N SER A 64 -11.24 -28.34 -4.24
CA SER A 64 -12.50 -29.09 -4.42
C SER A 64 -13.74 -28.23 -4.17
N SER A 65 -14.30 -27.68 -5.25
CA SER A 65 -15.74 -27.73 -5.48
C SER A 65 -15.98 -27.62 -6.99
N ASP A 66 -16.20 -28.76 -7.63
CA ASP A 66 -16.74 -28.85 -8.98
C ASP A 66 -18.10 -28.14 -9.04
N GLY A 67 -18.25 -27.25 -10.02
CA GLY A 67 -19.48 -26.51 -10.28
C GLY A 67 -19.24 -25.12 -10.89
N GLY A 68 -18.79 -25.06 -12.15
CA GLY A 68 -18.84 -23.82 -12.97
C GLY A 68 -18.04 -22.61 -12.49
N GLY A 69 -17.05 -22.78 -11.61
CA GLY A 69 -16.25 -21.69 -11.04
C GLY A 69 -15.02 -21.33 -11.87
N TRP A 70 -14.63 -20.06 -11.83
CA TRP A 70 -13.39 -19.55 -12.42
C TRP A 70 -12.16 -20.25 -11.83
N LYS A 71 -11.31 -20.80 -12.69
CA LYS A 71 -10.05 -21.48 -12.32
C LYS A 71 -8.86 -20.60 -12.67
N THR A 72 -7.82 -20.59 -11.84
CA THR A 72 -6.59 -19.85 -12.16
C THR A 72 -5.76 -20.65 -13.18
N LEU A 73 -5.57 -20.10 -14.38
CA LEU A 73 -4.67 -20.64 -15.40
C LEU A 73 -3.23 -20.16 -15.18
N TYR A 74 -3.07 -18.89 -14.80
CA TYR A 74 -1.76 -18.27 -14.61
C TYR A 74 -1.77 -17.31 -13.44
N SER A 75 -0.67 -17.29 -12.68
CA SER A 75 -0.35 -16.29 -11.67
C SER A 75 1.16 -16.00 -11.73
N GLY A 76 1.55 -14.73 -11.82
CA GLY A 76 2.95 -14.35 -11.94
C GLY A 76 3.11 -12.91 -12.41
N ASN A 77 4.17 -12.62 -13.17
CA ASN A 77 4.33 -11.34 -13.87
C ASN A 77 5.15 -11.55 -15.14
N THR A 78 4.47 -11.63 -16.28
CA THR A 78 5.12 -11.91 -17.57
C THR A 78 4.65 -10.97 -18.67
N VAL A 79 5.48 -10.78 -19.69
CA VAL A 79 5.06 -10.23 -21.00
C VAL A 79 5.01 -11.32 -22.08
N SER A 80 5.56 -12.50 -21.78
CA SER A 80 5.56 -13.62 -22.69
C SER A 80 4.14 -14.12 -22.95
N PRO A 81 3.89 -14.71 -24.13
CA PRO A 81 2.59 -15.29 -24.43
C PRO A 81 2.24 -16.42 -23.48
N ILE A 82 0.98 -16.44 -23.03
CA ILE A 82 0.36 -17.53 -22.29
C ILE A 82 -0.72 -18.12 -23.18
N THR A 83 -0.55 -19.38 -23.58
CA THR A 83 -1.53 -20.10 -24.40
C THR A 83 -2.76 -20.42 -23.59
N ILE A 84 -3.94 -20.16 -24.18
CA ILE A 84 -5.23 -20.51 -23.60
C ILE A 84 -5.60 -21.93 -24.06
N PRO A 85 -5.89 -22.86 -23.12
CA PRO A 85 -6.34 -24.20 -23.47
C PRO A 85 -7.63 -24.21 -24.28
N SER A 86 -7.82 -25.25 -25.08
CA SER A 86 -9.11 -25.50 -25.74
C SER A 86 -10.21 -25.76 -24.70
N GLY A 87 -11.45 -25.41 -25.04
CA GLY A 87 -12.60 -25.58 -24.15
C GLY A 87 -12.82 -24.47 -23.12
N VAL A 88 -11.94 -23.47 -23.04
CA VAL A 88 -12.18 -22.25 -22.26
C VAL A 88 -13.13 -21.33 -23.02
N ALA A 89 -14.19 -20.87 -22.35
CA ALA A 89 -15.15 -19.94 -22.94
C ALA A 89 -14.83 -18.49 -22.57
N ASN A 90 -14.42 -18.26 -21.32
CA ASN A 90 -14.22 -16.92 -20.79
C ASN A 90 -12.87 -16.78 -20.10
N LEU A 91 -12.29 -15.58 -20.22
CA LEU A 91 -11.04 -15.19 -19.58
C LEU A 91 -11.27 -14.00 -18.66
N TYR A 92 -10.61 -14.01 -17.51
CA TYR A 92 -10.45 -12.84 -16.65
C TYR A 92 -8.95 -12.59 -16.48
N VAL A 93 -8.46 -11.47 -17.02
CA VAL A 93 -7.03 -11.19 -17.13
C VAL A 93 -6.69 -9.95 -16.33
N THR A 94 -5.78 -10.08 -15.36
CA THR A 94 -5.24 -8.96 -14.59
C THR A 94 -3.87 -8.58 -15.13
N THR A 95 -3.61 -7.28 -15.25
CA THR A 95 -2.32 -6.76 -15.72
C THR A 95 -1.48 -6.18 -14.58
N THR A 96 -0.25 -5.79 -14.90
CA THR A 96 0.65 -5.09 -13.95
C THR A 96 0.13 -3.74 -13.47
N THR A 97 -0.93 -3.19 -14.08
CA THR A 97 -1.59 -1.96 -13.58
C THR A 97 -2.60 -2.25 -12.47
N GLY A 98 -2.84 -3.52 -12.13
CA GLY A 98 -3.88 -3.96 -11.20
C GLY A 98 -5.28 -4.02 -11.81
N GLN A 99 -5.46 -3.52 -13.04
CA GLN A 99 -6.74 -3.58 -13.75
C GLN A 99 -7.00 -4.98 -14.28
N SER A 100 -8.27 -5.40 -14.24
CA SER A 100 -8.71 -6.70 -14.74
C SER A 100 -9.71 -6.56 -15.88
N TYR A 101 -9.64 -7.49 -16.83
CA TYR A 101 -10.38 -7.44 -18.09
C TYR A 101 -11.06 -8.79 -18.34
N PHE A 102 -12.35 -8.75 -18.64
CA PHE A 102 -13.10 -9.91 -19.12
C PHE A 102 -12.96 -10.02 -20.64
N ILE A 103 -12.62 -11.20 -21.14
CA ILE A 103 -12.43 -11.47 -22.57
C ILE A 103 -13.13 -12.79 -22.91
N PRO A 104 -14.22 -12.77 -23.69
CA PRO A 104 -14.76 -13.99 -24.29
C PRO A 104 -13.74 -14.59 -25.26
N VAL A 105 -13.49 -15.90 -25.21
CA VAL A 105 -12.53 -16.55 -26.13
C VAL A 105 -13.00 -16.46 -27.59
N VAL A 106 -14.31 -16.36 -27.81
CA VAL A 106 -14.90 -16.12 -29.15
C VAL A 106 -14.66 -14.70 -29.68
N ALA A 107 -14.14 -13.78 -28.86
CA ALA A 107 -13.85 -12.42 -29.30
C ALA A 107 -12.68 -12.40 -30.29
N PRO A 108 -12.71 -11.48 -31.28
CA PRO A 108 -11.58 -11.32 -32.19
C PRO A 108 -10.33 -10.84 -31.46
N PRO A 109 -9.13 -11.06 -32.04
CA PRO A 109 -7.88 -10.54 -31.50
C PRO A 109 -7.97 -9.03 -31.24
N SER A 110 -7.52 -8.59 -30.08
CA SER A 110 -7.68 -7.20 -29.65
C SER A 110 -6.64 -6.78 -28.61
N ASN A 111 -6.39 -5.46 -28.56
CA ASN A 111 -5.67 -4.82 -27.48
C ASN A 111 -6.69 -4.44 -26.40
N PHE A 112 -6.65 -5.09 -25.24
CA PHE A 112 -7.62 -4.84 -24.16
C PHE A 112 -7.09 -3.84 -23.12
N ALA A 113 -5.77 -3.66 -23.04
CA ALA A 113 -5.15 -2.68 -22.15
C ALA A 113 -4.00 -1.96 -22.84
N LYS A 114 -3.75 -0.71 -22.42
CA LYS A 114 -2.65 0.11 -22.93
C LYS A 114 -2.01 0.94 -21.83
N LEU A 115 -0.72 1.21 -21.95
CA LEU A 115 0.00 2.19 -21.15
C LEU A 115 0.77 3.13 -22.06
N GLN A 116 0.68 4.44 -21.79
CA GLN A 116 1.45 5.45 -22.50
C GLN A 116 2.88 5.51 -21.92
N GLY A 117 3.87 5.51 -22.81
CA GLY A 117 5.26 5.78 -22.50
C GLY A 117 5.57 7.27 -22.63
N ASP A 118 6.59 7.72 -21.91
CA ASP A 118 6.96 9.15 -21.85
C ASP A 118 7.49 9.67 -23.20
N TRP A 119 7.94 8.75 -24.08
CA TRP A 119 8.29 9.02 -25.48
C TRP A 119 7.07 9.24 -26.40
N GLY A 120 5.85 9.27 -25.87
CA GLY A 120 4.61 9.50 -26.61
C GLY A 120 3.96 8.27 -27.26
N GLY A 121 4.61 7.10 -27.21
CA GLY A 121 4.05 5.83 -27.71
C GLY A 121 3.29 5.03 -26.67
N TYR A 122 2.87 3.81 -27.04
CA TYR A 122 2.12 2.90 -26.17
C TYR A 122 2.72 1.50 -26.13
N VAL A 123 2.46 0.80 -25.04
CA VAL A 123 2.58 -0.67 -24.91
C VAL A 123 1.22 -1.27 -24.57
N TYR A 124 0.96 -2.49 -25.04
CA TYR A 124 -0.36 -3.11 -24.99
C TYR A 124 -0.36 -4.50 -24.36
N ALA A 125 -1.44 -4.83 -23.65
CA ALA A 125 -1.78 -6.21 -23.37
C ALA A 125 -2.82 -6.69 -24.40
N ARG A 126 -2.62 -7.90 -24.93
CA ARG A 126 -3.31 -8.36 -26.14
C ARG A 126 -3.90 -9.75 -25.96
N TRP A 127 -5.10 -9.92 -26.52
CA TRP A 127 -5.69 -11.21 -26.87
C TRP A 127 -5.39 -11.49 -28.34
N THR A 128 -4.79 -12.64 -28.65
CA THR A 128 -4.40 -13.00 -30.02
C THR A 128 -5.38 -13.96 -30.70
N GLY A 129 -6.50 -14.29 -30.05
CA GLY A 129 -7.40 -15.37 -30.45
C GLY A 129 -7.06 -16.73 -29.85
N HIS A 130 -5.84 -16.91 -29.32
CA HIS A 130 -5.41 -18.16 -28.66
C HIS A 130 -4.40 -17.95 -27.53
N GLN A 131 -3.87 -16.73 -27.37
CA GLN A 131 -2.92 -16.38 -26.32
C GLN A 131 -3.25 -15.02 -25.70
N ILE A 132 -2.88 -14.89 -24.43
CA ILE A 132 -2.81 -13.61 -23.73
C ILE A 132 -1.33 -13.24 -23.60
N LYS A 133 -0.97 -12.01 -23.96
CA LYS A 133 0.41 -11.53 -23.82
C LYS A 133 0.47 -10.06 -23.41
N GLY A 134 1.55 -9.71 -22.73
CA GLY A 134 1.93 -8.33 -22.47
C GLY A 134 2.86 -7.78 -23.55
N GLU A 135 3.39 -6.60 -23.30
CA GLU A 135 4.37 -5.94 -24.16
C GLU A 135 5.36 -5.14 -23.31
N SER A 136 6.61 -5.11 -23.76
CA SER A 136 7.68 -4.28 -23.20
C SER A 136 8.36 -3.56 -24.36
N LYS A 137 8.58 -2.25 -24.20
CA LYS A 137 9.22 -1.43 -25.22
C LYS A 137 10.22 -0.49 -24.56
N THR A 138 11.40 -0.41 -25.16
CA THR A 138 12.47 0.52 -24.81
C THR A 138 12.79 1.35 -26.04
N VAL A 139 12.83 2.67 -25.87
CA VAL A 139 13.06 3.63 -26.95
C VAL A 139 14.10 4.64 -26.48
N THR A 140 15.10 4.89 -27.32
CA THR A 140 16.02 6.01 -27.17
C THR A 140 15.61 7.10 -28.15
N THR A 141 15.34 8.31 -27.65
CA THR A 141 15.00 9.48 -28.48
C THR A 141 16.17 10.44 -28.51
N SER A 142 16.26 11.27 -29.55
CA SER A 142 17.17 12.40 -29.58
C SER A 142 16.39 13.66 -29.23
N GLU A 143 16.81 14.36 -28.18
CA GLU A 143 16.18 15.59 -27.72
C GLU A 143 17.18 16.73 -27.83
N TYR A 144 16.82 17.78 -28.58
CA TYR A 144 17.63 18.98 -28.72
C TYR A 144 17.28 19.99 -27.64
N HIS A 145 18.30 20.46 -26.92
CA HIS A 145 18.16 21.46 -25.87
C HIS A 145 18.80 22.76 -26.34
N LEU A 146 18.02 23.85 -26.32
CA LEU A 146 18.52 25.21 -26.51
C LEU A 146 19.16 25.67 -25.20
N GLY A 147 20.43 26.07 -25.24
CA GLY A 147 21.08 26.71 -24.10
C GLY A 147 20.47 28.10 -23.83
N ASP A 148 20.31 28.47 -22.56
CA ASP A 148 19.49 29.60 -22.14
C ASP A 148 19.99 31.00 -22.58
N ARG A 149 21.23 31.15 -23.06
CA ARG A 149 21.72 32.45 -23.57
C ARG A 149 22.74 32.23 -24.67
N HIS A 150 22.30 32.48 -25.90
CA HIS A 150 23.12 32.73 -27.09
C HIS A 150 24.25 31.71 -27.34
N HIS A 151 23.94 30.71 -28.18
CA HIS A 151 24.87 29.86 -28.95
C HIS A 151 25.60 28.74 -28.20
N ASN A 152 24.85 27.70 -27.85
CA ASN A 152 25.22 26.31 -28.14
C ASN A 152 24.05 25.42 -27.72
N GLY A 153 23.36 24.82 -28.70
CA GLY A 153 22.43 23.74 -28.41
C GLY A 153 23.15 22.40 -28.39
N TYR A 154 22.65 21.48 -27.59
CA TYR A 154 23.21 20.13 -27.49
C TYR A 154 22.10 19.09 -27.60
N TYR A 155 22.45 17.91 -28.10
CA TYR A 155 21.55 16.76 -28.15
C TYR A 155 21.75 15.88 -26.92
N THR A 156 20.65 15.48 -26.30
CA THR A 156 20.61 14.39 -25.32
C THR A 156 19.95 13.17 -25.95
N HIS A 157 20.28 11.98 -25.44
CA HIS A 157 19.74 10.72 -25.93
C HIS A 157 19.07 9.94 -24.79
N PRO A 158 18.00 10.47 -24.18
CA PRO A 158 17.33 9.77 -23.09
C PRO A 158 16.76 8.44 -23.58
N THR A 159 16.79 7.46 -22.68
CA THR A 159 16.21 6.14 -22.93
C THR A 159 15.03 5.93 -22.01
N TYR A 160 13.88 5.65 -22.61
CA TYR A 160 12.62 5.41 -21.92
C TYR A 160 12.22 3.95 -22.05
N SER A 161 11.70 3.35 -20.98
CA SER A 161 11.19 1.98 -20.99
C SER A 161 9.79 1.93 -20.38
N LYS A 162 8.88 1.21 -21.03
CA LYS A 162 7.54 0.92 -20.50
C LYS A 162 7.18 -0.54 -20.73
N ARG A 163 6.42 -1.08 -19.80
CA ARG A 163 5.96 -2.48 -19.80
C ARG A 163 4.53 -2.56 -19.30
N ILE A 164 3.72 -3.38 -19.96
CA ILE A 164 2.46 -3.89 -19.43
C ILE A 164 2.53 -5.42 -19.41
N GLY A 165 2.58 -5.99 -18.21
CA GLY A 165 2.63 -7.43 -17.99
C GLY A 165 1.27 -8.02 -17.63
N ILE A 166 1.18 -9.34 -17.72
CA ILE A 166 0.06 -10.16 -17.26
C ILE A 166 0.42 -10.71 -15.90
N THR A 167 -0.45 -10.49 -14.91
CA THR A 167 -0.21 -10.91 -13.53
C THR A 167 -1.08 -12.09 -13.12
N ARG A 168 -2.27 -12.20 -13.70
CA ARG A 168 -3.19 -13.31 -13.45
C ARG A 168 -4.06 -13.58 -14.67
N ILE A 169 -4.35 -14.85 -14.92
CA ILE A 169 -5.41 -15.28 -15.85
C ILE A 169 -6.28 -16.29 -15.11
N MET A 170 -7.58 -16.03 -15.11
CA MET A 170 -8.60 -16.97 -14.69
C MET A 170 -9.43 -17.39 -15.91
N THR A 171 -9.91 -18.62 -15.91
CA THR A 171 -10.66 -19.22 -17.02
C THR A 171 -11.94 -19.87 -16.52
N GLN A 172 -12.99 -19.81 -17.33
CA GLN A 172 -14.25 -20.51 -17.11
C GLN A 172 -14.68 -21.22 -18.40
#